data_AF-A0ABD2PSE6-F1
#
_entry.id   AF-A0ABD2PSE6-F1
#
_cell.length_a   1.000
_cell.length_b   1.000
_cell.length_c   1.000
_cell.angle_alpha   90.00
_cell.angle_beta   90.00
_cell.angle_gamma   90.00
#
_symmetry.space_group_name_H-M   'P 1'
#
loop_
_entity.id
_entity.type
_entity.pdbx_description
1 polymer ?
#
loop_
_entity_poly.entity_id
_entity_poly.type
_entity_poly.pdbx_seq_one_letter_code
_entity_poly.pdbx_strand_id
1 'polypeptide(L)' 'MALEGEELHAKWHQYKLKHGKVYAKDEEDERRKNLWQDNYKMVEEHNKRYESGQVTWSMRQNHFSDLSEEER' A
#
# COMPACT_ATOMS: atom_id res chain seq x y z
N MET A 1 14.53 9.99 13.57
CA MET A 1 14.02 8.80 12.86
C MET A 1 13.30 9.27 11.60
N ALA A 2 14.03 9.65 10.56
CA ALA A 2 13.48 10.19 9.29
C ALA A 2 13.33 9.12 8.19
N LEU A 3 13.61 7.86 8.51
CA LEU A 3 13.78 6.78 7.53
C LEU A 3 12.45 6.19 7.04
N GLU A 4 11.37 6.27 7.84
CA GLU A 4 10.07 5.69 7.45
C GLU A 4 9.41 6.44 6.29
N GLY A 5 9.58 7.76 6.21
CA GLY A 5 9.01 8.57 5.13
C GLY A 5 9.66 8.32 3.77
N GLU A 6 10.99 8.15 3.75
CA GLU A 6 11.75 7.89 2.52
C GLU A 6 11.52 6.48 1.98
N GLU A 7 11.44 5.47 2.86
CA GLU A 7 11.18 4.09 2.44
C GLU A 7 9.78 3.93 1.85
N LEU A 8 8.76 4.55 2.47
CA LEU A 8 7.41 4.56 1.93
C LEU A 8 7.32 5.29 0.58
N HIS A 9 8.09 6.37 0.41
CA HIS A 9 8.16 7.07 -0.87
C HIS A 9 8.79 6.19 -1.97
N ALA A 10 9.89 5.49 -1.65
CA ALA A 10 10.52 4.57 -2.58
C ALA A 10 9.59 3.40 -2.96
N LYS A 11 8.90 2.81 -1.99
CA LYS A 11 7.92 1.72 -2.23
C LYS A 11 6.71 2.21 -3.03
N TRP A 12 6.21 3.42 -2.76
CA TRP A 12 5.14 4.04 -3.55
C TRP A 12 5.58 4.25 -5.00
N HIS A 13 6.79 4.76 -5.21
CA HIS A 13 7.34 4.93 -6.56
C HIS A 13 7.49 3.59 -7.30
N GLN A 14 8.00 2.55 -6.63
CA GLN A 14 8.06 1.21 -7.19
C GLN A 14 6.67 0.64 -7.51
N TYR A 15 5.69 0.88 -6.65
CA TYR A 15 4.30 0.47 -6.90
C TYR A 15 3.75 1.14 -8.16
N LYS A 16 3.91 2.47 -8.28
CA LYS A 16 3.50 3.23 -9.47
C LYS A 16 4.15 2.70 -10.74
N LEU A 17 5.46 2.46 -10.71
CA LEU A 17 6.20 1.90 -11.85
C LEU A 17 5.74 0.49 -12.21
N LYS A 18 5.55 -0.38 -11.21
CA LYS A 18 5.14 -1.77 -11.40
C LYS A 18 3.73 -1.88 -11.98
N HIS A 19 2.84 -0.96 -11.63
CA HIS A 19 1.45 -0.96 -12.07
C HIS A 19 1.13 0.09 -13.15
N GLY A 20 2.13 0.83 -13.63
CA GLY A 20 1.96 1.86 -14.64
C GLY A 20 1.04 3.02 -14.21
N LYS A 21 0.99 3.32 -12.91
CA LYS A 21 0.09 4.36 -12.36
C LYS A 21 0.73 5.74 -12.56
N VAL A 22 -0.02 6.63 -13.22
CA VAL A 22 0.37 8.03 -13.43
C VAL A 22 -0.78 8.89 -12.93
N TYR A 23 -0.53 9.69 -11.90
CA TYR A 23 -1.49 10.65 -11.37
C TYR A 23 -1.08 12.04 -11.85
N ALA A 24 -2.01 12.76 -12.48
CA ALA A 24 -1.73 14.07 -13.09
C ALA A 24 -1.75 15.23 -12.07
N LYS A 25 -2.31 15.01 -10.88
CA LYS A 25 -2.43 16.00 -9.81
C LYS A 25 -1.69 15.52 -8.58
N ASP A 26 -0.91 16.40 -7.94
CA ASP A 26 -0.23 16.11 -6.68
C ASP A 26 -1.21 15.71 -5.57
N GLU A 27 -2.36 16.39 -5.47
CA GLU A 27 -3.40 16.06 -4.49
C GLU A 27 -3.93 14.62 -4.66
N GLU A 28 -4.06 14.16 -5.91
CA GLU A 28 -4.48 12.78 -6.20
C GLU A 28 -3.35 11.80 -5.87
N ASP A 29 -2.09 12.12 -6.17
CA ASP A 29 -0.94 11.28 -5.79
C ASP A 29 -0.83 11.12 -4.28
N GLU A 30 -0.97 12.21 -3.51
CA GLU A 30 -0.95 12.17 -2.04
C GLU A 30 -2.13 11.37 -1.49
N ARG A 31 -3.34 11.57 -2.02
CA ARG A 31 -4.52 10.79 -1.60
C ARG A 31 -4.33 9.29 -1.88
N ARG A 32 -3.87 8.94 -3.08
CA ARG A 32 -3.63 7.55 -3.50
C ARG A 32 -2.48 6.91 -2.72
N LYS A 33 -1.45 7.69 -2.41
CA LYS A 33 -0.34 7.27 -1.54
C LYS A 33 -0.84 6.96 -0.13
N ASN A 34 -1.71 7.78 0.45
CA ASN A 34 -2.30 7.52 1.77
C ASN A 34 -3.12 6.22 1.77
N LEU A 35 -4.00 6.03 0.77
CA LEU A 35 -4.75 4.77 0.60
C LEU A 35 -3.83 3.56 0.46
N TRP A 36 -2.75 3.71 -0.31
CA TRP A 36 -1.74 2.68 -0.47
C TRP A 36 -0.98 2.36 0.82
N GLN A 37 -0.66 3.38 1.62
CA GLN A 37 -0.02 3.18 2.92
C GLN A 37 -0.95 2.44 3.89
N ASP A 38 -2.23 2.77 3.92
CA ASP A 38 -3.21 2.12 4.79
C ASP A 38 -3.41 0.65 4.38
N ASN A 39 -3.57 0.38 3.08
CA ASN A 39 -3.62 -0.98 2.56
C ASN A 39 -2.33 -1.76 2.83
N TYR A 40 -1.16 -1.12 2.72
CA TYR A 40 0.11 -1.77 3.04
C TYR A 40 0.20 -2.17 4.51
N LYS A 41 -0.22 -1.30 5.43
CA LYS A 41 -0.30 -1.62 6.86
C LYS A 41 -1.28 -2.74 7.15
N MET A 42 -2.45 -2.74 6.51
CA MET A 42 -3.45 -3.80 6.65
C MET A 42 -2.88 -5.16 6.20
N VAL A 43 -2.19 -5.19 5.06
CA VAL A 43 -1.53 -6.39 4.53
C VAL A 43 -0.44 -6.88 5.49
N GLU A 44 0.41 -5.97 6.00
CA GLU A 44 1.43 -6.33 6.98
C GLU A 44 0.84 -6.90 8.26
N GLU A 45 -0.20 -6.26 8.81
CA GLU A 45 -0.86 -6.75 10.02
C GLU A 45 -1.51 -8.12 9.80
N HIS A 46 -2.19 -8.30 8.66
CA HIS A 46 -2.79 -9.58 8.30
C HIS A 46 -1.73 -10.69 8.16
N ASN A 47 -0.60 -10.38 7.51
CA ASN A 47 0.48 -11.35 7.35
C ASN A 47 1.16 -11.69 8.69
N LYS A 48 1.30 -10.73 9.61
CA LYS A 48 1.75 -11.02 10.98
C LYS A 48 0.81 -11.97 11.72
N ARG A 49 -0.52 -11.80 11.55
CA ARG A 49 -1.52 -12.73 12.08
C ARG A 49 -1.41 -14.10 11.43
N TYR A 50 -1.12 -14.16 10.12
CA TYR A 50 -0.90 -15.41 9.38
C TYR A 50 0.32 -16.17 9.91
N GLU A 51 1.44 -15.48 10.09
CA GLU A 51 2.66 -16.06 10.67
C GLU A 51 2.45 -16.53 12.12
N SER A 52 1.58 -15.85 12.86
CA SER A 52 1.17 -16.25 14.20
C SER A 52 0.15 -17.39 14.22
N GLY A 53 -0.29 -17.91 13.06
CA GLY A 53 -1.28 -18.97 12.93
C GLY A 53 -2.72 -18.56 13.26
N GLN A 54 -3.01 -17.25 13.37
CA GLN A 54 -4.35 -16.74 13.70
C GLN A 54 -5.28 -16.69 12.48
N VAL A 55 -4.71 -16.60 11.28
CA VAL A 55 -5.43 -16.66 10.00
C VAL A 55 -4.79 -17.69 9.09
N THR A 56 -5.58 -18.29 8.20
CA THR A 56 -5.16 -19.40 7.32
C THR A 56 -4.70 -18.95 5.94
N TRP A 57 -4.78 -17.66 5.65
CA TRP A 57 -4.43 -17.07 4.37
C TRP A 57 -3.55 -15.84 4.58
N SER A 58 -2.80 -15.47 3.54
CA SER A 58 -1.95 -14.28 3.54
C SER A 58 -2.46 -13.25 2.53
N MET A 59 -2.17 -11.99 2.80
CA MET A 59 -2.49 -10.87 1.93
C MET A 59 -1.25 -10.41 1.18
N ARG A 60 -1.47 -9.86 -0.02
CA ARG A 60 -0.41 -9.26 -0.83
C ARG A 60 -0.90 -7.96 -1.43
N GLN A 61 -0.01 -6.97 -1.49
CA GLN A 61 -0.21 -5.76 -2.26
C GLN A 61 -0.50 -6.09 -3.73
N ASN A 62 -1.59 -5.54 -4.27
CA ASN A 62 -2.04 -5.76 -5.64
C ASN A 62 -2.32 -4.40 -6.32
N HIS A 63 -2.74 -4.39 -7.58
CA HIS A 63 -3.02 -3.14 -8.31
C HIS A 63 -4.23 -2.34 -7.78
N PHE A 64 -4.94 -2.88 -6.79
CA PHE A 64 -6.01 -2.22 -6.05
C PHE A 64 -5.53 -1.70 -4.69
N SER A 65 -4.23 -1.76 -4.41
CA SER A 65 -3.67 -1.22 -3.17
C SER A 65 -3.81 0.30 -3.09
N ASP A 66 -4.03 1.02 -4.19
CA ASP A 66 -4.29 2.47 -4.21
C ASP A 66 -5.79 2.84 -4.17
N LEU A 67 -6.68 1.86 -3.95
CA LEU A 67 -8.12 2.08 -3.82
C LEU A 67 -8.54 1.91 -2.35
N SER A 68 -9.50 2.70 -1.90
CA SER A 68 -10.20 2.41 -0.64
C SER A 68 -11.09 1.18 -0.82
N GLU A 69 -11.48 0.53 0.28
CA GLU A 69 -12.45 -0.57 0.23
C GLU A 69 -13.78 -0.15 -0.40
N GLU A 70 -14.13 1.14 -0.33
CA GLU A 70 -15.32 1.73 -0.94
C GLU A 70 -15.18 2.01 -2.44
N GLU A 71 -13.94 2.18 -2.94
CA GLU A 71 -13.63 2.38 -4.37
C GLU A 71 -13.22 1.08 -5.09
N ARG A 72 -13.29 -0.07 -4.40
CA ARG A 72 -12.86 -1.37 -4.93
C ARG A 72 -13.90 -2.07 -5.81
#